data_AF-A0A7C1ZU22-F1
#
_entry.id   AF-A0A7C1ZU22-F1
#
_cell.length_a   1.000
_cell.length_b   1.000
_cell.length_c   1.000
_cell.angle_alpha   90.00
_cell.angle_beta   90.00
_cell.angle_gamma   90.00
#
_symmetry.space_group_name_H-M   'P 1'
#
loop_
_entity.id
_entity.type
_entity.pdbx_description
1 polymer ?
#
loop_
_entity_poly.entity_id
_entity_poly.type
_entity_poly.pdbx_seq_one_letter_code
_entity_poly.pdbx_strand_id
1 'polypeptide(L)'
;MKDRIRKVFSLINEYVDVIFLKNTGFRNPSFLYLTGLTHGVFEGATAVISKDGMVDVFISPLDQGKGTPNMRFHMVTSGKDFKEKIKEFIPKGVKIGVDGRYLSYQDYKM
;
A
#
# COMPACT_ATOMS: atom_id res chain seq x y z
N MET A 1 -4.63 -13.58 5.60
CA MET A 1 -4.41 -12.19 5.14
C MET A 1 -5.68 -11.35 5.29
N LYS A 2 -6.79 -11.74 4.66
CA LYS A 2 -8.08 -11.03 4.73
C LYS A 2 -8.57 -10.76 6.16
N ASP A 3 -8.54 -11.76 7.05
CA ASP A 3 -8.99 -11.56 8.44
C ASP A 3 -8.10 -10.61 9.24
N ARG A 4 -6.78 -10.63 8.96
CA ARG A 4 -5.81 -9.68 9.53
C ARG A 4 -6.14 -8.26 9.11
N ILE A 5 -6.36 -8.02 7.81
CA ILE A 5 -6.74 -6.71 7.28
C ILE A 5 -8.04 -6.23 7.93
N ARG A 6 -9.08 -7.08 7.94
CA ARG A 6 -10.37 -6.76 8.58
C ARG A 6 -10.20 -6.41 10.06
N LYS A 7 -9.36 -7.15 10.78
CA LYS A 7 -9.07 -6.87 12.19
C LYS A 7 -8.40 -5.50 12.36
N VAL A 8 -7.43 -5.15 11.52
CA VAL A 8 -6.78 -3.83 11.57
C VAL A 8 -7.81 -2.72 11.32
N PHE A 9 -8.62 -2.81 10.25
CA PHE A 9 -9.69 -1.83 10.00
C PHE A 9 -10.69 -1.72 11.16
N SER A 10 -10.99 -2.81 11.86
CA SER A 10 -11.90 -2.79 13.02
C SER A 10 -11.34 -2.07 14.26
N LEU A 11 -10.01 -1.85 14.30
CA LEU A 11 -9.32 -1.21 15.42
C LEU A 11 -9.02 0.27 15.14
N ILE A 12 -9.32 0.78 13.95
CA ILE A 12 -9.13 2.20 13.63
C ILE A 12 -10.31 2.97 14.23
N ASN A 13 -10.01 3.91 15.12
CA ASN A 13 -11.03 4.71 15.82
C ASN A 13 -11.87 5.58 14.88
N GLU A 14 -11.29 5.95 13.73
CA GLU A 14 -11.97 6.71 12.69
C GLU A 14 -12.25 5.83 11.48
N TYR A 15 -13.35 6.13 10.77
CA TYR A 15 -13.62 5.51 9.49
C TYR A 15 -12.51 5.91 8.48
N VAL A 16 -11.96 4.91 7.79
CA VAL A 16 -11.07 5.06 6.63
C VAL A 16 -11.53 4.07 5.56
N ASP A 17 -11.46 4.49 4.30
CA ASP A 17 -11.84 3.69 3.15
C ASP A 17 -10.73 2.72 2.75
N VAL A 18 -9.49 3.22 2.75
CA VAL A 18 -8.28 2.48 2.38
C VAL A 18 -7.14 2.80 3.32
N ILE A 19 -6.18 1.89 3.42
CA ILE A 19 -4.88 2.14 4.05
C ILE A 19 -3.82 2.24 2.94
N PHE A 20 -3.04 3.32 2.97
CA PHE A 20 -1.90 3.55 2.10
C PHE A 20 -0.60 3.36 2.88
N LEU A 21 0.26 2.47 2.39
CA LEU A 21 1.55 2.18 3.01
C LEU A 21 2.64 2.28 1.96
N LYS A 22 3.76 2.88 2.31
CA LYS A 22 4.93 3.00 1.45
C LYS A 22 6.17 2.52 2.19
N ASN A 23 6.96 1.67 1.54
CA ASN A 23 8.35 1.43 1.92
C ASN A 23 9.16 2.61 1.38
N THR A 24 9.66 3.43 2.30
CA THR A 24 10.61 4.50 1.99
C THR A 24 12.03 3.95 2.15
N GLY A 25 13.03 4.79 2.43
CA GLY A 25 14.38 4.33 2.76
C GLY A 25 14.46 3.36 3.96
N PHE A 26 13.36 3.20 4.72
CA PHE A 26 13.19 2.17 5.74
C PHE A 26 12.04 1.22 5.40
N ARG A 27 12.21 -0.06 5.76
CA ARG A 27 11.12 -1.04 5.66
C ARG A 27 10.00 -0.66 6.61
N ASN A 28 8.80 -0.48 6.09
CA ASN A 28 7.61 -0.19 6.88
C ASN A 28 7.06 -1.51 7.47
N PRO A 29 7.07 -1.70 8.82
CA PRO A 29 6.57 -2.93 9.43
C PRO A 29 5.09 -3.17 9.16
N SER A 30 4.28 -2.11 9.10
CA SER A 30 2.86 -2.18 8.78
C SER A 30 2.65 -2.68 7.35
N PHE A 31 3.50 -2.25 6.41
CA PHE A 31 3.50 -2.74 5.03
C PHE A 31 3.70 -4.26 5.00
N LEU A 32 4.77 -4.75 5.63
CA LEU A 32 5.09 -6.18 5.65
C LEU A 32 4.01 -6.99 6.36
N TYR A 33 3.46 -6.48 7.47
CA TYR A 33 2.41 -7.13 8.22
C TYR A 33 1.11 -7.26 7.42
N LEU A 34 0.68 -6.19 6.73
CA LEU A 34 -0.60 -6.20 6.01
C LEU A 34 -0.52 -6.92 4.65
N THR A 35 0.60 -6.79 3.94
CA THR A 35 0.81 -7.48 2.65
C THR A 35 1.24 -8.94 2.83
N GLY A 36 1.87 -9.28 3.96
CA GLY A 36 2.46 -10.60 4.19
C GLY A 36 3.72 -10.87 3.36
N LEU A 37 4.24 -9.85 2.66
CA LEU A 37 5.45 -9.95 1.87
C LEU A 37 6.67 -9.98 2.79
N THR A 38 7.59 -10.92 2.54
CA THR A 38 8.81 -11.12 3.33
C THR A 38 10.09 -10.88 2.52
N HIS A 39 9.99 -10.82 1.20
CA HIS A 39 11.10 -10.65 0.26
C HIS A 39 10.61 -10.07 -1.07
N GLY A 40 11.55 -9.65 -1.93
CA GLY A 40 11.27 -9.28 -3.33
C GLY A 40 10.68 -7.89 -3.55
N VAL A 41 10.39 -7.15 -2.48
CA VAL A 41 9.79 -5.82 -2.55
C VAL A 41 10.65 -4.83 -1.79
N PHE A 42 11.15 -3.82 -2.51
CA PHE A 42 12.22 -2.94 -2.05
C PHE A 42 11.73 -1.50 -1.80
N GLU A 43 12.66 -0.56 -1.84
CA GLU A 43 12.40 0.87 -1.66
C GLU A 43 11.44 1.41 -2.72
N GLY A 44 10.51 2.26 -2.30
CA GLY A 44 9.48 2.86 -3.16
C GLY A 44 8.22 2.01 -3.34
N ALA A 45 8.25 0.73 -2.95
CA ALA A 45 7.08 -0.11 -3.02
C ALA A 45 5.93 0.42 -2.17
N THR A 46 4.74 0.44 -2.76
CA THR A 46 3.56 1.06 -2.17
C THR A 46 2.40 0.07 -2.17
N ALA A 47 1.61 0.04 -1.12
CA ALA A 47 0.42 -0.80 -1.03
C ALA A 47 -0.81 0.06 -0.75
N VAL A 48 -1.87 -0.19 -1.50
CA VAL A 48 -3.24 0.25 -1.21
C VAL A 48 -4.01 -0.95 -0.72
N ILE A 49 -4.54 -0.86 0.49
CA ILE A 49 -5.25 -1.96 1.15
C ILE A 49 -6.69 -1.53 1.38
N SER A 50 -7.61 -2.29 0.82
CA SER A 50 -9.04 -2.07 0.93
C SER A 50 -9.62 -2.82 2.13
N LYS A 51 -10.69 -2.27 2.72
CA LYS A 51 -11.37 -2.87 3.89
C LYS A 51 -11.91 -4.28 3.65
N ASP A 52 -12.18 -4.64 2.40
CA ASP A 52 -12.62 -5.97 1.99
C ASP A 52 -11.50 -7.02 1.99
N GLY A 53 -10.25 -6.59 2.18
CA GLY A 53 -9.07 -7.42 2.24
C GLY A 53 -8.27 -7.52 0.94
N MET A 54 -8.63 -6.73 -0.10
CA MET A 54 -7.82 -6.61 -1.31
C MET A 54 -6.57 -5.78 -1.06
N VAL A 55 -5.46 -6.19 -1.67
CA VAL A 55 -4.15 -5.56 -1.55
C VAL A 55 -3.59 -5.28 -2.95
N ASP A 56 -3.44 -4.02 -3.30
CA ASP A 56 -2.85 -3.59 -4.56
C ASP A 56 -1.44 -3.04 -4.28
N VAL A 57 -0.42 -3.75 -4.75
CA VAL A 57 0.99 -3.42 -4.50
C VAL A 57 1.62 -2.86 -5.76
N PHE A 58 2.10 -1.62 -5.69
CA PHE A 58 2.83 -0.93 -6.75
C PHE A 58 4.32 -1.12 -6.53
N ILE A 59 5.00 -1.72 -7.50
CA ILE A 59 6.41 -2.09 -7.41
C ILE A 59 7.20 -1.67 -8.63
N SER A 60 8.51 -1.50 -8.47
CA SER A 60 9.40 -1.24 -9.60
C SER A 60 9.48 -2.46 -10.54
N PRO A 61 9.90 -2.32 -11.80
CA PRO A 61 10.10 -3.47 -12.69
C PRO A 61 11.22 -4.42 -12.24
N LEU A 62 12.09 -3.98 -11.32
CA LEU A 62 13.19 -4.77 -10.78
C LEU A 62 12.73 -5.64 -9.60
N ASP A 63 11.60 -5.33 -9.00
CA ASP A 63 11.04 -6.04 -7.86
C ASP A 63 10.35 -7.32 -8.33
N GLN A 64 10.38 -8.36 -7.49
CA GLN A 64 9.70 -9.62 -7.74
C GLN A 64 8.51 -9.76 -6.80
N GLY A 65 7.32 -9.84 -7.38
CA GLY A 65 6.07 -10.07 -6.66
C GLY A 65 5.36 -11.31 -7.17
N LYS A 66 4.98 -12.22 -6.27
CA LYS A 66 4.05 -13.32 -6.60
C LYS A 66 2.69 -13.03 -6.00
N GLY A 67 1.71 -12.80 -6.86
CA GLY A 67 0.33 -12.52 -6.45
C GLY A 67 -0.26 -13.63 -5.58
N THR A 68 -1.22 -13.26 -4.74
CA THR A 68 -2.12 -14.20 -4.08
C THR A 68 -3.55 -13.86 -4.50
N PRO A 69 -4.58 -14.68 -4.23
CA PRO A 69 -5.96 -14.38 -4.65
C PRO A 69 -6.47 -13.00 -4.21
N ASN A 70 -5.93 -12.44 -3.11
CA ASN A 70 -6.32 -11.13 -2.58
C ASN A 70 -5.22 -10.07 -2.76
N MET A 71 -4.19 -10.34 -3.57
CA MET A 71 -3.05 -9.44 -3.76
C MET A 71 -2.67 -9.34 -5.24
N ARG A 72 -2.66 -8.11 -5.75
CA ARG A 72 -2.32 -7.77 -7.13
C ARG A 72 -1.05 -6.91 -7.15
N PHE A 73 -0.21 -7.15 -8.14
CA PHE A 73 0.99 -6.36 -8.38
C PHE A 73 0.80 -5.47 -9.59
N HIS A 74 1.19 -4.21 -9.44
CA HIS A 74 1.14 -3.18 -10.45
C HIS A 74 2.56 -2.68 -10.69
N MET A 75 3.13 -2.99 -11.86
CA MET A 75 4.44 -2.47 -12.21
C MET A 75 4.35 -0.97 -12.48
N VAL A 76 5.25 -0.20 -11.87
CA VAL A 76 5.38 1.24 -12.05
C VAL A 76 6.78 1.59 -12.54
N THR A 77 6.85 2.21 -13.70
CA THR A 77 8.11 2.50 -14.43
C THR A 77 8.65 3.90 -14.13
N SER A 78 7.82 4.79 -13.60
CA SER A 78 8.18 6.17 -13.26
C SER A 78 7.26 6.75 -12.19
N GLY A 79 7.64 7.89 -11.60
CA GLY A 79 6.79 8.61 -10.66
C GLY A 79 5.50 9.15 -11.29
N LYS A 80 5.52 9.49 -12.59
CA LYS A 80 4.32 9.91 -13.33
C LYS A 80 3.35 8.74 -13.50
N ASP A 81 3.87 7.59 -13.95
CA ASP A 81 3.10 6.34 -14.10
C ASP A 81 2.47 5.91 -12.76
N PHE A 82 3.24 5.98 -11.66
CA PHE A 82 2.71 5.74 -10.32
C PHE A 82 1.55 6.69 -9.97
N LYS A 83 1.70 8.00 -10.20
CA LYS A 83 0.64 9.00 -9.94
C LYS A 83 -0.60 8.80 -10.80
N GLU A 84 -0.46 8.29 -12.01
CA GLU A 84 -1.59 7.99 -12.90
C GLU A 84 -2.33 6.75 -12.41
N LYS A 85 -1.60 5.66 -12.15
CA LYS A 85 -2.19 4.41 -11.65
C LYS A 85 -2.84 4.58 -10.29
N ILE A 86 -2.18 5.22 -9.31
CA ILE A 86 -2.69 5.30 -7.94
C ILE A 86 -4.05 6.01 -7.84
N LYS A 87 -4.35 6.94 -8.76
CA LYS A 87 -5.65 7.65 -8.82
C LYS A 87 -6.83 6.73 -9.13
N GLU A 88 -6.57 5.60 -9.80
CA GLU A 88 -7.60 4.59 -10.08
C GLU A 88 -8.01 3.83 -8.82
N PHE A 89 -7.08 3.67 -7.86
CA PHE A 89 -7.29 2.94 -6.61
C PHE A 89 -7.67 3.85 -5.45
N ILE A 90 -7.30 5.13 -5.53
CA ILE A 90 -7.62 6.16 -4.55
C ILE A 90 -8.31 7.33 -5.28
N PRO A 91 -9.60 7.18 -5.62
CA PRO A 91 -10.36 8.27 -6.21
C PRO A 91 -10.53 9.46 -5.24
N LYS A 92 -10.98 10.60 -5.78
CA LYS A 92 -11.27 11.79 -4.96
C LYS A 92 -12.36 11.49 -3.93
N GLY A 93 -12.21 12.04 -2.72
CA GLY A 93 -13.18 11.89 -1.63
C GLY A 93 -12.95 10.66 -0.74
N VAL A 94 -11.96 9.83 -1.06
CA VAL A 94 -11.57 8.67 -0.25
C VAL A 94 -10.82 9.14 1.00
N LYS A 95 -11.22 8.64 2.18
CA LYS A 95 -10.51 8.86 3.43
C LYS A 95 -9.41 7.81 3.61
N ILE A 96 -8.17 8.27 3.60
CA ILE A 96 -6.98 7.42 3.54
C ILE A 96 -6.35 7.33 4.93
N GLY A 97 -6.18 6.11 5.43
CA GLY A 97 -5.30 5.83 6.57
C GLY A 97 -3.84 5.71 6.10
N VAL A 98 -2.90 6.33 6.81
CA VAL A 98 -1.46 6.23 6.51
C VAL A 98 -0.68 5.82 7.76
N ASP A 99 0.46 5.18 7.55
CA ASP A 99 1.45 5.00 8.62
C ASP A 99 2.32 6.26 8.73
N GLY A 100 1.84 7.24 9.49
CA GLY A 100 2.51 8.53 9.64
C GLY A 100 3.91 8.47 10.26
N ARG A 101 4.31 7.35 10.88
CA ARG A 101 5.68 7.17 11.39
C ARG A 101 6.68 6.82 10.29
N TYR A 102 6.21 6.18 9.22
CA TYR A 102 7.05 5.67 8.13
C TYR A 102 6.84 6.41 6.80
N LEU A 103 5.78 7.21 6.69
CA LEU A 103 5.54 8.06 5.53
C LEU A 103 6.32 9.37 5.66
N SER A 104 7.25 9.61 4.74
CA SER A 104 7.99 10.87 4.71
C SER A 104 7.07 12.04 4.32
N TYR A 105 7.41 13.25 4.76
CA TYR A 105 6.66 14.46 4.36
C TYR A 105 6.67 14.69 2.85
N GLN A 106 7.78 14.33 2.17
CA GLN A 106 7.89 14.43 0.72
C GLN A 106 6.90 13.49 0.02
N ASP A 107 6.74 12.27 0.53
CA ASP A 107 5.78 11.30 -0.02
C ASP A 107 4.33 11.68 0.30
N TYR A 108 4.08 12.31 1.45
CA TYR A 108 2.75 12.79 1.81
C TYR A 108 2.24 13.92 0.90
N LYS A 109 3.15 14.76 0.39
CA LYS A 109 2.81 15.90 -0.49
C LYS A 109 2.58 15.54 -1.96
N MET A 110 2.81 14.29 -2.36
CA MET A 110 2.84 13.87 -3.76
C MET A 110 1.53 14.02 -4.52
#